data_AF-A0A536UG76-F1
#
_entry.id   AF-A0A536UG76-F1
#
_cell.length_a   1.000
_cell.length_b   1.000
_cell.length_c   1.000
_cell.angle_alpha   90.00
_cell.angle_beta   90.00
_cell.angle_gamma   90.00
#
_symmetry.space_group_name_H-M   'P 1'
#
loop_
_entity.id
_entity.type
_entity.pdbx_description
1 polymer ?
#
loop_
_entity_poly.entity_id
_entity_poly.type
_entity_poly.pdbx_seq_one_letter_code
_entity_poly.pdbx_strand_id
1 'polypeptide(L)'
;MVLFKDGKYNSPSIPFAEMRAIASGKLDGRMAAVTEIVWNTGGSGNWEIVALYRQMNGKVVWQGVYWPAADLPDGGTMVGRIEIRQNKIHLYGEDPVHARKISKPLVVTSSVFERCRTTDRR
;
A
#
# COMPACT_ATOMS: atom_id res chain seq x y z
N MET A 1 -10.09 -12.75 0.07
CA MET A 1 -10.90 -11.59 -0.33
C MET A 1 -10.58 -10.46 0.63
N VAL A 2 -10.02 -9.35 0.15
CA VAL A 2 -9.78 -8.16 0.99
C VAL A 2 -11.04 -7.31 0.92
N LEU A 3 -11.72 -7.18 2.06
CA LEU A 3 -12.89 -6.33 2.20
C LEU A 3 -12.47 -5.05 2.91
N PHE A 4 -12.74 -3.92 2.27
CA PHE A 4 -12.72 -2.64 2.96
C PHE A 4 -14.07 -2.47 3.61
N LYS A 5 -14.16 -2.76 4.91
CA LYS A 5 -15.33 -2.43 5.71
C LYS A 5 -14.96 -1.21 6.55
N ASP A 6 -15.71 -0.13 6.41
CA ASP A 6 -15.55 1.10 7.20
C ASP A 6 -14.15 1.74 7.10
N GLY A 7 -13.49 1.63 5.93
CA GLY A 7 -12.17 2.19 5.70
C GLY A 7 -11.01 1.43 6.35
N LYS A 8 -11.27 0.25 6.92
CA LYS A 8 -10.26 -0.63 7.51
C LYS A 8 -9.99 -1.84 6.63
N TYR A 9 -8.75 -2.30 6.63
CA TYR A 9 -8.39 -3.60 6.08
C TYR A 9 -9.13 -4.70 6.83
N ASN A 10 -9.86 -5.55 6.12
CA ASN A 10 -10.46 -6.76 6.71
C ASN A 10 -10.17 -7.97 5.82
N SER A 11 -9.44 -8.93 6.37
CA SER A 11 -9.15 -10.20 5.72
C SER A 11 -9.24 -11.34 6.74
N PRO A 12 -10.06 -12.38 6.48
CA PRO A 12 -10.12 -13.55 7.35
C PRO A 12 -8.79 -14.31 7.47
N SER A 13 -7.90 -14.18 6.47
CA SER A 13 -6.61 -14.88 6.46
C SER A 13 -5.50 -14.15 7.21
N ILE A 14 -5.63 -12.82 7.37
CA ILE A 14 -4.70 -11.98 8.14
C ILE A 14 -5.51 -10.91 8.89
N PRO A 15 -6.26 -11.30 9.95
CA PRO A 15 -7.21 -10.43 10.64
C PRO A 15 -6.55 -9.33 11.48
N PHE A 16 -5.24 -9.43 11.67
CA PHE A 16 -4.40 -8.51 12.45
C PHE A 16 -3.62 -7.53 11.56
N ALA A 17 -3.93 -7.48 10.25
CA ALA A 17 -3.28 -6.55 9.35
C ALA A 17 -3.79 -5.12 9.57
N GLU A 18 -2.87 -4.16 9.60
CA GLU A 18 -3.13 -2.76 9.88
C GLU A 18 -2.82 -1.87 8.68
N MET A 19 -3.59 -0.79 8.52
CA MET A 19 -3.29 0.28 7.58
C MET A 19 -2.68 1.44 8.33
N ARG A 20 -1.54 1.93 7.85
CA ARG A 20 -0.78 2.98 8.55
C ARG A 20 -0.71 4.27 7.74
N ALA A 21 -0.04 4.22 6.59
CA ALA A 21 0.06 5.37 5.70
C ALA A 21 -0.98 5.28 4.58
N ILE A 22 -1.75 6.35 4.35
CA ILE A 22 -2.81 6.38 3.33
C ILE A 22 -2.69 7.67 2.51
N ALA A 23 -2.87 7.55 1.20
CA ALA A 23 -3.09 8.69 0.31
C ALA A 23 -4.23 8.42 -0.66
N SER A 24 -4.94 9.46 -1.06
CA SER A 24 -5.92 9.41 -2.14
C SER A 24 -5.69 10.53 -3.13
N GLY A 25 -6.08 10.31 -4.39
CA GLY A 25 -5.84 11.26 -5.45
C GLY A 25 -6.12 10.68 -6.83
N LYS A 26 -5.73 11.43 -7.87
CA LYS A 26 -5.89 11.00 -9.26
C LYS A 26 -4.60 10.32 -9.74
N LEU A 27 -4.74 9.08 -10.21
CA LEU A 27 -3.70 8.31 -10.90
C LEU A 27 -4.27 7.82 -12.24
N ASP A 28 -3.54 7.92 -13.32
CA ASP A 28 -3.92 7.52 -14.68
C ASP A 28 -5.32 7.99 -15.08
N GLY A 29 -5.62 9.24 -14.76
CA GLY A 29 -6.91 9.85 -15.07
C GLY A 29 -8.08 9.43 -14.16
N ARG A 30 -7.88 8.52 -13.20
CA ARG A 30 -8.93 7.95 -12.34
C ARG A 30 -8.64 8.16 -10.86
N MET A 31 -9.68 8.26 -10.03
CA MET A 31 -9.50 8.29 -8.58
C MET A 31 -8.88 6.98 -8.09
N ALA A 32 -7.94 7.11 -7.15
CA ALA A 32 -7.23 6.03 -6.50
C ALA A 32 -7.05 6.32 -5.02
N ALA A 33 -6.91 5.25 -4.24
CA ALA A 33 -6.36 5.29 -2.91
C ALA A 33 -5.18 4.31 -2.84
N VAL A 34 -4.13 4.69 -2.13
CA VAL A 34 -2.94 3.87 -1.91
C VAL A 34 -2.71 3.82 -0.41
N THR A 35 -2.44 2.62 0.12
CA THR A 35 -2.23 2.42 1.55
C THR A 35 -1.10 1.44 1.82
N GLU A 36 -0.29 1.71 2.84
CA GLU A 36 0.60 0.72 3.44
C GLU A 36 -0.23 -0.22 4.31
N ILE A 37 -0.08 -1.53 4.10
CA ILE A 37 -0.68 -2.58 4.91
C ILE A 37 0.45 -3.39 5.52
N VAL A 38 0.44 -3.50 6.85
CA VAL A 38 1.44 -4.24 7.62
C VAL A 38 0.77 -5.35 8.42
N TRP A 39 1.45 -6.49 8.59
CA TRP A 39 0.97 -7.59 9.44
C TRP A 39 2.12 -8.44 9.95
N ASN A 40 1.90 -9.18 11.04
CA ASN A 40 2.89 -10.08 11.62
C ASN A 40 2.39 -11.53 11.60
N THR A 41 3.13 -12.46 11.02
CA THR A 41 2.69 -13.87 10.90
C THR A 41 3.04 -14.75 12.11
N GLY A 42 3.43 -14.17 13.24
CA GLY A 42 3.76 -14.86 14.50
C GLY A 42 5.06 -15.67 14.48
N GLY A 43 5.50 -16.17 13.32
CA GLY A 43 6.70 -16.99 13.17
C GLY A 43 7.62 -16.63 12.00
N SER A 44 7.20 -15.78 11.06
CA SER A 44 7.98 -15.47 9.83
C SER A 44 8.33 -14.00 9.67
N GLY A 45 8.10 -13.18 10.71
CA GLY A 45 8.43 -11.76 10.73
C GLY A 45 7.27 -10.81 10.42
N ASN A 46 7.63 -9.53 10.35
CA ASN A 46 6.74 -8.45 9.93
C ASN A 46 6.74 -8.36 8.41
N TRP A 47 5.56 -8.19 7.84
CA TRP A 47 5.34 -8.03 6.42
C TRP A 47 4.73 -6.68 6.15
N GLU A 48 5.10 -6.10 5.02
CA GLU A 48 4.53 -4.86 4.52
C GLU A 48 4.27 -4.94 3.02
N ILE A 49 3.18 -4.32 2.60
CA ILE A 49 2.85 -4.06 1.20
C ILE A 49 2.29 -2.66 1.07
N VAL A 50 2.39 -2.11 -0.13
CA VAL A 50 1.59 -0.97 -0.56
C VAL A 50 0.51 -1.48 -1.50
N ALA A 51 -0.75 -1.21 -1.18
CA ALA A 51 -1.89 -1.66 -1.96
C ALA A 51 -2.56 -0.49 -2.69
N LEU A 52 -2.88 -0.72 -3.97
CA LEU A 52 -3.58 0.23 -4.83
C LEU A 52 -5.05 -0.13 -4.93
N TYR A 53 -5.90 0.85 -4.67
CA TYR A 53 -7.35 0.78 -4.77
C TYR A 53 -7.87 1.78 -5.79
N ARG A 54 -8.92 1.39 -6.51
CA ARG A 54 -9.60 2.23 -7.49
C ARG A 54 -11.08 2.31 -7.19
N GLN A 55 -11.67 3.47 -7.46
CA GLN A 55 -13.12 3.55 -7.54
C GLN A 55 -13.58 3.04 -8.90
N MET A 56 -14.39 1.99 -8.92
CA MET A 56 -15.01 1.41 -10.11
C MET A 56 -16.50 1.24 -9.84
N ASN A 57 -17.35 1.86 -10.67
CA ASN A 57 -18.81 1.79 -10.55
C ASN A 57 -19.31 2.13 -9.12
N GLY A 58 -18.75 3.19 -8.52
CA GLY A 58 -19.10 3.64 -7.17
C GLY A 58 -18.51 2.80 -6.02
N LYS A 59 -17.78 1.71 -6.31
CA LYS A 59 -17.17 0.83 -5.29
C LYS A 59 -15.65 0.97 -5.28
N VAL A 60 -15.04 0.84 -4.11
CA VAL A 60 -13.58 0.75 -3.98
C VAL A 60 -13.16 -0.69 -4.24
N VAL A 61 -12.34 -0.89 -5.27
CA VAL A 61 -11.85 -2.19 -5.73
C VAL A 61 -10.35 -2.24 -5.54
N TRP A 62 -9.87 -3.36 -5.03
CA TRP A 62 -8.43 -3.64 -4.93
C TRP A 62 -7.86 -3.96 -6.31
N GLN A 63 -6.85 -3.22 -6.76
CA GLN A 63 -6.26 -3.36 -8.09
C GLN A 63 -4.95 -4.13 -8.07
N GLY A 64 -4.14 -3.99 -7.01
CA GLY A 64 -2.85 -4.65 -6.93
C GLY A 64 -2.04 -4.29 -5.69
N VAL A 65 -0.85 -4.88 -5.61
CA VAL A 65 0.09 -4.75 -4.49
C VAL A 65 1.51 -4.51 -4.99
N TYR A 66 2.31 -3.84 -4.18
CA TYR A 66 3.73 -3.59 -4.41
C TYR A 66 4.48 -3.77 -3.09
N TRP A 67 5.71 -4.31 -3.14
CA TRP A 67 6.57 -4.55 -1.99
C TRP A 67 7.76 -3.59 -2.03
N PRO A 68 7.67 -2.42 -1.37
CA PRO A 68 8.66 -1.36 -1.52
C PRO A 68 9.93 -1.58 -0.68
N ALA A 69 9.91 -2.45 0.34
CA ALA A 69 10.93 -2.50 1.39
C ALA A 69 12.38 -2.51 0.87
N ALA A 70 12.68 -3.31 -0.15
CA ALA A 70 14.03 -3.40 -0.73
C ALA A 70 14.43 -2.17 -1.58
N ASP A 71 13.45 -1.40 -2.05
CA ASP A 71 13.63 -0.27 -2.97
C ASP A 71 13.63 1.08 -2.24
N LEU A 72 13.34 1.11 -0.94
CA LEU A 72 13.23 2.35 -0.18
C LEU A 72 14.60 3.06 -0.07
N PRO A 73 14.69 4.35 -0.47
CA PRO A 73 15.91 5.13 -0.38
C PRO A 73 16.45 5.20 1.04
N ASP A 74 17.76 5.41 1.15
CA ASP A 74 18.48 5.73 2.38
C ASP A 74 18.25 4.74 3.53
N GLY A 75 17.95 3.47 3.22
CA GLY A 75 17.75 2.42 4.21
C GLY A 75 16.42 2.51 4.96
N GLY A 76 15.36 3.00 4.29
CA GLY A 76 14.00 2.93 4.84
C GLY A 76 13.56 1.48 4.97
N THR A 77 13.02 1.13 6.13
CA THR A 77 12.59 -0.25 6.40
C THR A 77 11.07 -0.41 6.30
N MET A 78 10.35 0.70 6.22
CA MET A 78 8.89 0.74 6.03
C MET A 78 8.39 2.04 5.40
N VAL A 79 7.14 2.07 4.93
CA VAL A 79 6.53 3.27 4.34
C VAL A 79 5.75 4.06 5.38
N GLY A 80 6.37 5.08 5.96
CA GLY A 80 5.69 5.93 6.95
C GLY A 80 4.76 7.00 6.38
N ARG A 81 4.94 7.39 5.11
CA ARG A 81 4.09 8.39 4.46
C ARG A 81 3.95 8.14 2.97
N ILE A 82 2.74 8.32 2.46
CA ILE A 82 2.41 8.19 1.04
C ILE A 82 1.84 9.50 0.54
N GLU A 83 2.21 9.90 -0.67
CA GLU A 83 1.58 11.01 -1.37
C GLU A 83 1.29 10.62 -2.82
N ILE A 84 0.18 11.11 -3.36
CA ILE A 84 -0.13 11.04 -4.79
C ILE A 84 0.03 12.44 -5.37
N ARG A 85 1.00 12.63 -6.26
CA ARG A 85 1.33 13.93 -6.88
C ARG A 85 1.71 13.71 -8.33
N GLN A 86 1.22 14.57 -9.22
CA GLN A 86 1.61 14.58 -10.64
C GLN A 86 1.55 13.20 -11.32
N ASN A 87 0.48 12.44 -11.09
CA ASN A 87 0.29 11.08 -11.61
C ASN A 87 1.32 10.04 -11.11
N LYS A 88 2.00 10.31 -10.00
CA LYS A 88 2.99 9.43 -9.37
C LYS A 88 2.66 9.22 -7.90
N ILE A 89 3.17 8.12 -7.37
CA ILE A 89 3.07 7.74 -5.98
C ILE A 89 4.45 7.97 -5.36
N HIS A 90 4.49 8.80 -4.33
CA HIS A 90 5.69 9.10 -3.56
C HIS A 90 5.59 8.35 -2.23
N LEU A 91 6.49 7.39 -2.03
CA LEU A 91 6.58 6.58 -0.82
C LEU A 91 7.78 7.08 -0.01
N TYR A 92 7.52 7.66 1.15
CA TYR A 92 8.57 8.12 2.06
C TYR A 92 8.83 7.04 3.10
N GLY A 93 10.09 6.60 3.13
CA GLY A 93 10.53 5.59 4.07
C GLY A 93 10.59 6.11 5.51
N GLU A 94 10.46 5.19 6.46
CA GLU A 94 10.81 5.37 7.86
C GLU A 94 11.67 4.19 8.32
N ASP A 95 12.52 4.45 9.29
CA ASP A 95 13.34 3.46 10.00
C ASP A 95 13.07 3.67 11.50
N PRO A 96 12.08 2.94 12.06
CA PRO A 96 11.68 3.12 13.45
C PRO A 96 12.75 2.73 14.44
N VAL A 97 13.62 1.78 14.09
CA VAL A 97 14.71 1.31 14.96
C VAL A 97 15.64 2.46 15.29
N HIS A 98 15.93 3.31 14.30
CA HIS A 98 16.78 4.49 14.46
C HIS A 98 15.97 5.80 14.56
N ALA A 99 14.65 5.73 14.79
CA ALA A 99 13.73 6.87 14.86
C ALA A 99 13.88 7.88 13.69
N ARG A 100 14.14 7.37 12.49
CA ARG A 100 14.52 8.19 11.33
C ARG A 100 13.40 8.23 10.28
N LYS A 101 13.12 9.43 9.78
CA LYS A 101 12.20 9.66 8.65
C LYS A 101 12.98 10.01 7.39
N ILE A 102 12.64 9.39 6.28
CA ILE A 102 13.37 9.54 5.02
C ILE A 102 12.69 10.59 4.15
N SER A 103 13.44 11.62 3.82
CA SER A 103 12.93 12.78 3.09
C SER A 103 12.87 12.54 1.59
N LYS A 104 13.78 11.71 1.04
CA LYS A 104 13.78 11.34 -0.36
C LYS A 104 12.75 10.23 -0.60
N PRO A 105 11.68 10.46 -1.37
CA PRO A 105 10.71 9.42 -1.64
C PRO A 105 11.23 8.42 -2.68
N LEU A 106 10.81 7.17 -2.54
CA LEU A 106 10.71 6.26 -3.68
C LEU A 106 9.53 6.72 -4.54
N VAL A 107 9.77 6.99 -5.82
CA VAL A 107 8.75 7.49 -6.73
C VAL A 107 8.38 6.40 -7.72
N VAL A 108 7.13 5.93 -7.66
CA VAL A 108 6.62 4.85 -8.52
C VAL A 108 5.35 5.29 -9.25
N THR A 109 5.02 4.55 -10.31
CA THR A 109 3.77 4.66 -11.06
C THR A 109 2.85 3.50 -10.68
N SER A 110 1.58 3.55 -11.11
CA SER A 110 0.64 2.45 -10.90
C SER A 110 1.05 1.12 -11.55
N SER A 111 2.00 1.13 -12.48
CA SER A 111 2.46 -0.07 -13.19
C SER A 111 3.32 -1.01 -12.37
N VAL A 112 3.87 -0.56 -11.23
CA VAL A 112 4.65 -1.45 -10.33
C VAL A 112 3.76 -2.37 -9.50
N PHE A 113 2.45 -2.10 -9.48
CA PHE A 113 1.51 -2.89 -8.70
C PHE A 113 1.17 -4.17 -9.45
N GLU A 114 1.57 -5.30 -8.87
CA GLU A 114 1.19 -6.61 -9.35
C GLU A 114 -0.31 -6.80 -9.15
N ARG A 115 -1.01 -7.19 -10.22
CA ARG A 115 -2.45 -7.44 -10.16
C ARG A 115 -2.70 -8.63 -9.23
N CYS A 116 -3.50 -8.41 -8.21
CA CYS A 116 -4.05 -9.53 -7.46
C CYS A 116 -4.92 -10.35 -8.41
N ARG A 117 -4.71 -11.67 -8.49
CA ARG A 117 -5.65 -12.56 -9.19
C ARG A 117 -6.99 -12.43 -8.47
N THR A 118 -7.91 -11.67 -9.04
CA THR A 118 -9.31 -11.74 -8.65
C THR A 118 -9.74 -13.17 -8.95
N THR A 119 -10.12 -13.91 -7.93
CA THR A 119 -10.84 -15.18 -8.14
C THR A 119 -12.20 -14.81 -8.71
N ASP A 120 -12.27 -14.58 -10.02
CA ASP A 120 -13.51 -14.69 -10.76
C ASP A 120 -13.88 -16.18 -10.77
N ARG A 121 -14.32 -16.69 -9.62
CA ARG A 121 -15.19 -17.85 -9.61
C ARG A 121 -16.53 -17.36 -10.15
N ARG A 122 -16.71 -17.52 -11.46
CA ARG A 122 -18.03 -17.69 -12.06
C ARG A 122 -18.75 -18.85 -11.39
#